data_AF-Q21ND6-F1
#
_entry.id   AF-Q21ND6-F1
#
_cell.length_a   1.000
_cell.length_b   1.000
_cell.length_c   1.000
_cell.angle_alpha   90.00
_cell.angle_beta   90.00
_cell.angle_gamma   90.00
#
_symmetry.space_group_name_H-M   'P 1'
#
loop_
_entity.id
_entity.type
_entity.pdbx_description
1 polymer ?
#
loop_
_entity_poly.entity_id
_entity_poly.type
_entity_poly.pdbx_seq_one_letter_code
_entity_poly.pdbx_strand_id
1 'polypeptide(L)'
;MRLFYSKTLPNDCSVLVLVAEGGRRIEFYLRQSVEGTTLLALAGSNEPSKSKLQGPYESVEQAIAARNAIAQALINEGFGHAVNHQPLWELAAQRAWGEVKSKNSAAKVDTAFKPQDVFLDW
;
A
#
# COMPACT_ATOMS: atom_id res chain seq x y z
N MET A 1 -6.87 24.38 19.78
CA MET A 1 -6.73 23.07 19.13
C MET A 1 -8.04 22.78 18.42
N ARG A 2 -8.07 22.86 17.07
CA ARG A 2 -9.30 22.72 16.27
C ARG A 2 -9.46 21.24 15.91
N LEU A 3 -10.49 20.59 16.46
CA LEU A 3 -10.82 19.21 16.12
C LEU A 3 -11.61 19.24 14.81
N PHE A 4 -10.94 18.88 13.71
CA PHE A 4 -11.61 18.60 12.45
C PHE A 4 -12.33 17.25 12.60
N TYR A 5 -13.67 17.29 12.68
CA TYR A 5 -14.50 16.10 12.48
C TYR A 5 -14.35 15.66 11.03
N SER A 6 -13.26 14.98 10.69
CA SER A 6 -13.10 14.34 9.39
C SER A 6 -14.04 13.14 9.34
N LYS A 7 -14.74 12.98 8.23
CA LYS A 7 -15.35 11.69 7.84
C LYS A 7 -14.25 10.64 8.02
N THR A 8 -14.42 9.78 9.01
CA THR A 8 -13.40 8.85 9.49
C THR A 8 -12.90 8.01 8.32
N LEU A 9 -11.62 8.15 7.99
CA LEU A 9 -10.96 7.21 7.10
C LEU A 9 -11.22 5.78 7.63
N PRO A 10 -11.40 4.79 6.74
CA PRO A 10 -11.62 3.42 7.17
C PRO A 10 -10.47 2.98 8.09
N ASN A 11 -10.81 2.22 9.12
CA ASN A 11 -9.85 1.62 10.05
C ASN A 11 -9.73 0.11 9.84
N ASP A 12 -10.05 -0.36 8.63
CA ASP A 12 -9.97 -1.73 8.19
C ASP A 12 -9.14 -1.84 6.90
N CYS A 13 -9.07 -3.05 6.32
CA CYS A 13 -8.38 -3.31 5.06
C CYS A 13 -9.18 -2.93 3.80
N SER A 14 -10.31 -2.21 3.93
CA SER A 14 -11.09 -1.81 2.75
C SER A 14 -10.27 -0.91 1.84
N VAL A 15 -10.59 -0.93 0.55
CA VAL A 15 -9.95 -0.01 -0.40
C VAL A 15 -10.34 1.42 -0.02
N LEU A 16 -9.34 2.29 0.11
CA LEU A 16 -9.55 3.70 0.36
C LEU A 16 -9.39 4.48 -0.94
N VAL A 17 -10.43 5.22 -1.32
CA VAL A 17 -10.44 6.05 -2.51
C VAL A 17 -10.41 7.52 -2.14
N LEU A 18 -9.48 8.26 -2.76
CA LEU A 18 -9.38 9.71 -2.71
C LEU A 18 -9.55 10.28 -4.12
N VAL A 19 -10.27 11.39 -4.23
CA VAL A 19 -10.50 12.09 -5.50
C VAL A 19 -10.25 13.59 -5.29
N ALA A 20 -9.54 14.23 -6.20
CA ALA A 20 -9.36 15.67 -6.24
C ALA A 20 -10.05 16.27 -7.47
N GLU A 21 -10.10 17.60 -7.53
CA GLU A 21 -10.56 18.33 -8.71
C GLU A 21 -9.76 17.94 -9.96
N GLY A 22 -10.42 18.00 -11.12
CA GLY A 22 -9.85 17.58 -12.41
C GLY A 22 -9.83 16.06 -12.62
N GLY A 23 -10.57 15.29 -11.81
CA GLY A 23 -10.70 13.85 -11.96
C GLY A 23 -9.47 13.05 -11.52
N ARG A 24 -8.53 13.68 -10.79
CA ARG A 24 -7.39 12.96 -10.22
C ARG A 24 -7.88 12.04 -9.10
N ARG A 25 -7.46 10.80 -9.15
CA ARG A 25 -7.91 9.72 -8.28
C ARG A 25 -6.72 8.96 -7.72
N ILE A 26 -6.80 8.60 -6.45
CA ILE A 26 -5.85 7.74 -5.76
C ILE A 26 -6.62 6.61 -5.07
N GLU A 27 -6.16 5.39 -5.25
CA GLU A 27 -6.72 4.19 -4.60
C GLU A 27 -5.65 3.49 -3.78
N PHE A 28 -5.98 3.17 -2.54
CA PHE A 28 -5.10 2.47 -1.61
C PHE A 28 -5.60 1.05 -1.37
N TYR A 29 -4.74 0.09 -1.63
CA TYR A 29 -4.98 -1.34 -1.44
C TYR A 29 -4.03 -1.87 -0.39
N LEU A 30 -4.59 -2.58 0.60
CA LEU A 30 -3.81 -3.34 1.57
C LEU A 30 -3.88 -4.82 1.22
N ARG A 31 -2.73 -5.49 1.22
CA ARG A 31 -2.66 -6.94 1.01
C ARG A 31 -1.82 -7.58 2.09
N GLN A 32 -2.42 -8.54 2.81
CA GLN A 32 -1.72 -9.35 3.78
C GLN A 32 -1.01 -10.52 3.09
N SER A 33 0.20 -10.82 3.55
CA SER A 33 1.01 -11.95 3.11
C SER A 33 1.72 -12.59 4.30
N VAL A 34 2.45 -13.69 4.06
CA VAL A 34 3.26 -14.35 5.09
C VAL A 34 4.40 -13.44 5.59
N GLU A 35 4.94 -12.59 4.71
CA GLU A 35 6.05 -11.67 5.02
C GLU A 35 5.59 -10.37 5.70
N GLY A 36 4.28 -10.19 5.89
CA GLY A 36 3.68 -8.98 6.45
C GLY A 36 2.62 -8.37 5.53
N THR A 37 2.16 -7.16 5.87
CA THR A 37 1.12 -6.44 5.14
C THR A 37 1.75 -5.40 4.22
N THR A 38 1.35 -5.35 2.96
CA THR A 38 1.89 -4.36 1.99
C THR A 38 0.80 -3.40 1.57
N LEU A 39 1.16 -2.11 1.49
CA LEU A 39 0.32 -1.04 0.97
C LEU A 39 0.70 -0.76 -0.50
N LEU A 40 -0.30 -0.76 -1.37
CA LEU A 40 -0.20 -0.27 -2.74
C LEU A 40 -1.06 0.98 -2.90
N ALA A 41 -0.45 2.04 -3.42
CA ALA A 41 -1.14 3.23 -3.88
C ALA A 41 -1.11 3.25 -5.41
N LEU A 42 -2.28 3.38 -6.03
CA LEU A 42 -2.43 3.64 -7.47
C LEU A 42 -2.96 5.07 -7.65
N ALA A 43 -2.40 5.82 -8.59
CA ALA A 43 -2.81 7.20 -8.87
C ALA A 43 -2.95 7.45 -10.37
N GLY A 44 -3.95 8.23 -10.76
CA GLY A 44 -4.28 8.49 -12.17
C GLY A 44 -5.58 9.29 -12.31
N SER A 45 -6.12 9.37 -13.52
CA SER A 45 -7.44 9.99 -13.77
C SER A 45 -8.46 8.94 -14.18
N ASN A 46 -8.38 8.44 -15.42
CA ASN A 46 -9.21 7.33 -15.89
C ASN A 46 -8.57 5.97 -15.58
N GLU A 47 -7.25 5.90 -15.76
CA GLU A 47 -6.42 4.73 -15.55
C GLU A 47 -5.23 5.08 -14.65
N PRO A 48 -4.70 4.09 -13.90
CA PRO A 48 -3.57 4.33 -13.00
C PRO A 48 -2.30 4.57 -13.82
N SER A 49 -1.76 5.78 -13.74
CA SER A 49 -0.50 6.17 -14.40
C SER A 49 0.71 6.04 -13.48
N LYS A 50 0.48 5.97 -12.17
CA LYS A 50 1.51 5.80 -11.16
C LYS A 50 1.11 4.72 -10.17
N SER A 51 2.09 3.92 -9.75
CA SER A 51 1.95 2.96 -8.66
C SER A 51 3.08 3.15 -7.66
N LYS A 52 2.80 2.96 -6.38
CA LYS A 52 3.80 2.95 -5.32
C LYS A 52 3.47 1.88 -4.29
N LEU A 53 4.47 1.12 -3.90
CA LEU A 53 4.37 0.09 -2.88
C LEU A 53 5.14 0.51 -1.63
N GLN A 54 4.61 0.15 -0.46
CA GLN A 54 5.27 0.36 0.82
C GLN A 54 5.00 -0.81 1.76
N GLY A 55 6.04 -1.26 2.45
CA GLY A 55 6.02 -2.45 3.29
C GLY A 55 7.10 -3.47 2.88
N PRO A 56 7.05 -4.70 3.41
CA PRO A 56 6.00 -5.20 4.29
C PRO A 56 6.01 -4.52 5.67
N TYR A 57 4.83 -4.21 6.19
CA TYR A 57 4.58 -3.81 7.57
C TYR A 57 4.38 -5.06 8.44
N GLU A 58 4.85 -5.00 9.68
CA GLU A 58 4.80 -6.15 10.61
C GLU A 58 3.36 -6.48 11.02
N SER A 59 2.49 -5.48 11.09
CA SER A 59 1.07 -5.67 11.43
C SER A 59 0.12 -4.96 10.46
N VAL A 60 -1.13 -5.42 10.46
CA VAL A 60 -2.21 -4.79 9.71
C VAL A 60 -2.48 -3.39 10.25
N GLU A 61 -2.43 -3.18 11.57
CA GLU A 61 -2.64 -1.85 12.15
C GLU A 61 -1.56 -0.85 11.71
N GLN A 62 -0.29 -1.28 11.63
CA GLN A 62 0.79 -0.43 11.10
C GLN A 62 0.51 -0.02 9.66
N ALA A 63 0.06 -0.95 8.81
CA ALA A 63 -0.26 -0.66 7.42
C ALA A 63 -1.45 0.28 7.28
N ILE A 64 -2.50 0.10 8.10
CA ILE A 64 -3.66 1.00 8.17
C ILE A 64 -3.25 2.39 8.65
N ALA A 65 -2.43 2.49 9.69
CA ALA A 65 -1.92 3.76 10.21
C ALA A 65 -1.09 4.51 9.15
N ALA A 66 -0.20 3.79 8.44
CA ALA A 66 0.57 4.37 7.34
C ALA A 66 -0.32 4.84 6.19
N ARG A 67 -1.30 4.02 5.76
CA ARG A 67 -2.30 4.41 4.76
C ARG A 67 -3.03 5.68 5.18
N ASN A 68 -3.51 5.73 6.41
CA ASN A 68 -4.31 6.85 6.92
C ASN A 68 -3.47 8.12 7.08
N ALA A 69 -2.20 8.01 7.47
CA ALA A 69 -1.28 9.14 7.51
C ALA A 69 -1.03 9.73 6.12
N ILE A 70 -0.78 8.88 5.12
CA ILE A 70 -0.61 9.30 3.71
C ILE A 70 -1.89 9.93 3.19
N ALA A 71 -3.04 9.29 3.44
CA ALA A 71 -4.33 9.80 3.01
C ALA A 71 -4.65 11.16 3.64
N GLN A 72 -4.35 11.36 4.92
CA GLN A 72 -4.54 12.64 5.59
C GLN A 72 -3.64 13.74 5.02
N ALA A 73 -2.39 13.43 4.66
CA ALA A 73 -1.51 14.37 3.98
C ALA A 73 -2.10 14.79 2.61
N LEU A 74 -2.58 13.84 1.82
CA LEU A 74 -3.24 14.12 0.54
C LEU A 74 -4.54 14.92 0.69
N ILE A 75 -5.32 14.64 1.74
CA ILE A 75 -6.51 15.43 2.05
C ILE A 75 -6.15 16.89 2.30
N ASN A 76 -5.05 17.13 3.03
CA ASN A 76 -4.55 18.49 3.26
C ASN A 76 -4.06 19.17 1.96
N GLU A 77 -3.69 18.40 0.94
CA GLU A 77 -3.33 18.89 -0.40
C GLU A 77 -4.53 19.08 -1.35
N GLY A 78 -5.76 18.89 -0.85
CA GLY A 78 -6.99 19.13 -1.62
C GLY A 78 -7.64 17.88 -2.23
N PHE A 79 -7.23 16.67 -1.80
CA PHE A 79 -8.00 15.47 -2.11
C PHE A 79 -9.20 15.33 -1.16
N GLY A 80 -10.34 14.92 -1.70
CA GLY A 80 -11.52 14.55 -0.94
C GLY A 80 -11.61 13.05 -0.73
N HIS A 81 -12.00 12.63 0.48
CA HIS A 81 -12.36 11.23 0.70
C HIS A 81 -13.71 10.91 0.04
N ALA A 82 -13.67 9.95 -0.86
CA ALA A 82 -14.77 9.60 -1.72
C ALA A 82 -15.56 8.42 -1.13
N VAL A 83 -16.32 8.65 -0.04
CA VAL A 83 -17.05 7.62 0.73
C VAL A 83 -17.98 6.75 -0.15
N ASN A 84 -18.51 7.30 -1.24
CA ASN A 84 -19.44 6.60 -2.14
C ASN A 84 -18.79 6.09 -3.43
N HIS A 85 -17.47 6.19 -3.60
CA HIS A 85 -16.81 5.74 -4.81
C HIS A 85 -16.28 4.32 -4.64
N GLN A 86 -16.73 3.44 -5.54
CA GLN A 86 -16.19 2.09 -5.63
C GLN A 86 -14.76 2.11 -6.19
N PRO A 87 -13.90 1.15 -5.80
CA PRO A 87 -12.60 0.95 -6.43
C PRO A 87 -12.77 0.66 -7.92
N LEU A 88 -11.94 1.28 -8.77
CA LEU A 88 -11.99 1.12 -10.23
C LEU A 88 -10.80 0.31 -10.75
N TRP A 89 -9.72 0.26 -9.98
CA TRP A 89 -8.43 -0.26 -10.45
C TRP A 89 -8.04 -1.59 -9.82
N GLU A 90 -9.02 -2.40 -9.42
CA GLU A 90 -8.78 -3.69 -8.76
C GLU A 90 -7.94 -4.63 -9.63
N LEU A 91 -8.22 -4.69 -10.93
CA LEU A 91 -7.43 -5.48 -11.88
C LEU A 91 -5.99 -4.98 -12.00
N ALA A 92 -5.78 -3.66 -12.01
CA ALA A 92 -4.44 -3.09 -12.04
C ALA A 92 -3.68 -3.37 -10.74
N ALA A 93 -4.37 -3.33 -9.59
CA ALA A 93 -3.81 -3.70 -8.31
C ALA A 93 -3.40 -5.17 -8.28
N GLN A 94 -4.24 -6.09 -8.77
CA GLN A 94 -3.91 -7.51 -8.88
C GLN A 94 -2.66 -7.76 -9.74
N ARG A 95 -2.54 -7.06 -10.88
CA ARG A 95 -1.34 -7.13 -11.74
C ARG A 95 -0.09 -6.63 -11.01
N ALA A 96 -0.18 -5.48 -10.35
CA ALA A 96 0.93 -4.93 -9.57
C ALA A 96 1.41 -5.92 -8.48
N TRP A 97 0.49 -6.61 -7.82
CA TRP A 97 0.86 -7.64 -6.85
C TRP A 97 1.55 -8.86 -7.50
N GLY A 98 1.12 -9.25 -8.69
CA GLY A 98 1.77 -10.32 -9.46
C GLY A 98 3.23 -10.00 -9.79
N GLU A 99 3.50 -8.76 -10.19
CA GLU A 99 4.87 -8.30 -10.49
C GLU A 99 5.78 -8.25 -9.27
N VAL A 100 5.25 -7.87 -8.11
CA VAL A 100 6.01 -7.91 -6.85
C VAL A 100 6.37 -9.35 -6.50
N LYS A 101 5.41 -10.27 -6.61
CA LYS A 101 5.63 -11.68 -6.31
C LYS A 101 6.69 -12.29 -7.24
N SER A 102 6.65 -11.97 -8.54
CA SER A 102 7.63 -12.48 -9.50
C SER A 102 9.03 -11.93 -9.23
N LYS A 103 9.16 -10.63 -8.90
CA LYS A 103 10.44 -10.02 -8.49
C LYS A 103 11.00 -10.65 -7.22
N ASN A 104 10.18 -10.84 -6.18
CA ASN A 104 10.63 -11.46 -4.93
C ASN A 104 11.03 -12.94 -5.14
N SER A 105 10.32 -13.66 -6.01
CA SER A 105 10.64 -15.05 -6.35
C SER A 105 11.97 -15.16 -7.09
N ALA A 106 12.28 -14.20 -7.97
CA ALA A 106 13.55 -14.12 -8.69
C ALA A 106 14.71 -13.67 -7.77
N ALA A 107 14.41 -12.90 -6.73
CA ALA A 107 15.40 -12.37 -5.78
C ALA A 107 15.62 -13.25 -4.55
N LYS A 108 15.12 -14.50 -4.52
CA LYS A 108 15.34 -15.44 -3.41
C LYS A 108 16.83 -15.69 -3.21
N VAL A 109 17.42 -15.00 -2.24
CA VAL A 109 18.77 -15.26 -1.75
C VAL A 109 18.75 -16.62 -1.06
N ASP A 110 19.74 -17.46 -1.37
CA ASP A 110 19.96 -18.71 -0.65
C ASP A 110 20.25 -18.37 0.82
N THR A 111 19.28 -18.66 1.68
CA THR A 111 19.36 -18.45 3.14
C THR A 111 19.84 -19.71 3.87
N ALA A 112 20.30 -20.72 3.13
CA ALA A 112 20.95 -21.86 3.75
C ALA A 112 22.14 -21.38 4.57
N PHE A 113 22.01 -21.47 5.89
CA PHE A 113 23.11 -21.27 6.81
C PHE A 113 24.20 -22.29 6.47
N LYS A 114 25.34 -21.82 5.96
CA LYS A 114 26.50 -22.66 5.70
C LYS A 114 27.33 -22.67 6.99
N PRO A 115 27.40 -23.79 7.73
CA PRO A 115 28.15 -23.83 8.99
C PRO A 115 29.64 -23.50 8.82
N GLN A 116 30.16 -23.67 7.60
CA GLN A 116 31.51 -23.30 7.18
C GLN A 116 31.80 -21.79 7.33
N ASP A 117 30.77 -20.94 7.31
CA ASP A 117 30.91 -19.48 7.45
C ASP A 117 31.09 -19.02 8.91
N VAL A 118 30.89 -19.92 9.88
CA VAL A 118 31.00 -19.63 11.32
C VAL A 118 32.20 -20.33 11.95
N PHE A 119 32.53 -21.53 11.47
CA PHE A 119 33.73 -22.25 11.88
C PHE A 119 34.82 -22.05 10.84
N LEU A 120 35.52 -20.92 10.91
CA LEU A 120 36.83 -20.81 10.27
C LEU A 120 37.78 -21.74 11.01
N ASP A 121 38.38 -22.64 10.25
CA ASP A 121 39.41 -23.59 10.66
C ASP A 121 40.54 -22.87 11.43
N TRP A 122 40.93 -23.49 12.54
CA TRP A 122 42.18 -23.25 13.26
C TRP A 122 43.36 -23.82 12.48
#